data_AF-A0A6A2XFT0-F1
#
_entry.id   AF-A0A6A2XFT0-F1
#
_cell.length_a   1.000
_cell.length_b   1.000
_cell.length_c   1.000
_cell.angle_alpha   90.00
_cell.angle_beta   90.00
_cell.angle_gamma   90.00
#
_symmetry.space_group_name_H-M   'P 1'
#
loop_
_entity.id
_entity.type
_entity.pdbx_description
1 polymer ?
#
loop_
_entity_poly.entity_id
_entity_poly.type
_entity_poly.pdbx_seq_one_letter_code
_entity_poly.pdbx_strand_id
1 'polypeptide(L)'
;MGPVKETAKALGKSLYDRVQKKPIGQLIIICGRNKALASTMESEEWKIPVKGTSYCSQRLHSRTGEGNVPYVVDNGAGFFTRSPKVTARIVARWFSTRSEELKRMWENVLKLAQPEVVFDIVKDIHQLALQKGPFAKIPYAMTSSFTILA
;
A
#
# COMPACT_ATOMS: atom_id res chain seq x y z
N MET A 1 11.56 -9.05 -15.99
CA MET A 1 11.10 -7.95 -15.10
C MET A 1 9.67 -8.22 -14.68
N GLY A 2 9.35 -8.01 -13.40
CA GLY A 2 8.01 -8.27 -12.88
C GLY A 2 6.93 -7.25 -13.29
N PRO A 3 5.69 -7.43 -12.79
CA PRO A 3 4.50 -6.68 -13.22
C PRO A 3 4.60 -5.16 -12.99
N VAL A 4 5.46 -4.72 -12.06
CA VAL A 4 5.68 -3.31 -11.75
C VAL A 4 6.17 -2.52 -12.97
N LYS A 5 7.03 -3.11 -13.80
CA LYS A 5 7.55 -2.43 -15.00
C LYS A 5 6.45 -2.17 -16.02
N GLU A 6 5.59 -3.16 -16.25
CA GLU A 6 4.48 -3.03 -17.20
C GLU A 6 3.46 -1.99 -16.74
N THR A 7 3.16 -1.97 -15.43
CA THR A 7 2.26 -0.99 -14.83
C THR A 7 2.81 0.42 -14.93
N ALA A 8 4.10 0.61 -14.63
CA ALA A 8 4.76 1.91 -14.78
C ALA A 8 4.69 2.42 -16.22
N LYS A 9 4.99 1.57 -17.21
CA LYS A 9 4.89 1.95 -18.64
C LYS A 9 3.47 2.28 -19.06
N ALA A 10 2.48 1.52 -18.58
CA ALA A 10 1.08 1.79 -18.87
C ALA A 10 0.66 3.14 -18.29
N LEU A 11 1.02 3.43 -17.02
CA LEU A 11 0.76 4.70 -16.36
C LEU A 11 1.44 5.89 -17.07
N GLY A 12 2.72 5.74 -17.45
CA GLY A 12 3.45 6.77 -18.17
C GLY A 12 2.79 7.18 -19.49
N LYS A 13 2.17 6.22 -20.20
CA LYS A 13 1.42 6.50 -21.43
C LYS A 13 0.03 7.10 -21.15
N SER A 14 -0.64 6.67 -20.09
CA SER A 14 -2.01 7.10 -19.76
C SER A 14 -2.06 8.47 -19.10
N LEU A 15 -1.02 8.86 -18.36
CA LEU A 15 -0.93 10.15 -17.66
C LEU A 15 -0.34 11.28 -18.53
N TYR A 16 -0.15 11.05 -19.84
CA TYR A 16 0.32 12.06 -20.78
C TYR A 16 -0.81 12.48 -21.71
N ASP A 17 -1.19 13.76 -21.69
CA ASP A 17 -2.17 14.31 -22.62
C ASP A 17 -1.49 14.59 -23.97
N ARG A 18 -1.92 13.85 -25.01
CA ARG A 18 -1.40 14.01 -26.37
C ARG A 18 -1.93 15.26 -27.08
N VAL A 19 -3.11 15.73 -26.69
CA VAL A 19 -3.76 16.90 -27.30
C VAL A 19 -3.08 18.16 -26.79
N GLN A 20 -2.92 18.29 -25.46
CA GLN A 20 -2.25 19.44 -24.87
C GLN A 20 -0.73 19.32 -24.78
N LYS A 21 -0.16 18.16 -25.15
CA LYS A 21 1.27 17.81 -24.99
C LYS A 21 1.79 18.04 -23.56
N LYS A 22 0.93 17.86 -22.56
CA LYS A 22 1.24 18.15 -21.14
C LYS A 22 1.09 16.88 -20.28
N PRO A 23 1.91 16.74 -19.22
CA PRO A 23 1.71 15.70 -18.23
C PRO A 23 0.46 16.01 -17.38
N ILE A 24 -0.39 15.01 -17.16
CA ILE A 24 -1.59 15.10 -16.32
C ILE A 24 -1.24 14.89 -14.84
N GLY A 25 -0.12 14.23 -14.55
CA GLY A 25 0.33 13.99 -13.19
C GLY A 25 1.79 13.54 -13.09
N GLN A 26 2.22 13.27 -11.86
CA GLN A 26 3.55 12.77 -11.53
C GLN A 26 3.49 11.29 -11.15
N LEU A 27 4.52 10.53 -11.52
CA LEU A 27 4.67 9.13 -11.13
C LEU A 27 5.92 8.95 -10.27
N ILE A 28 5.76 8.40 -9.08
CA ILE A 28 6.88 8.01 -8.21
C ILE A 28 6.93 6.48 -8.17
N ILE A 29 8.08 5.91 -8.49
CA ILE A 29 8.27 4.45 -8.49
C ILE A 29 9.24 4.09 -7.37
N ILE A 30 8.72 3.44 -6.34
CA ILE A 30 9.52 2.96 -5.21
C ILE A 30 10.03 1.55 -5.54
N CYS A 31 11.31 1.45 -5.92
CA CYS A 31 11.92 0.17 -6.30
C CYS A 31 12.48 -0.61 -5.09
N GLY A 32 12.51 0.01 -3.91
CA GLY A 32 13.08 -0.58 -2.69
C GLY A 32 14.49 -1.12 -2.92
N ARG A 33 14.74 -2.38 -2.53
CA ARG A 33 16.04 -3.06 -2.72
C ARG A 33 16.29 -3.57 -4.15
N ASN A 34 15.32 -3.47 -5.07
CA ASN A 34 15.46 -4.00 -6.43
C ASN A 34 16.24 -3.02 -7.32
N LYS A 35 17.58 -3.09 -7.22
CA LYS A 35 18.50 -2.25 -8.01
C LYS A 35 18.32 -2.41 -9.51
N ALA A 36 18.10 -3.65 -9.99
CA ALA A 36 17.87 -3.92 -11.42
C ALA A 36 16.63 -3.20 -11.95
N LEU A 37 15.56 -3.16 -11.16
CA LEU A 37 14.35 -2.41 -11.51
C LEU A 37 14.60 -0.90 -11.52
N ALA A 38 15.32 -0.38 -10.52
CA ALA A 38 15.67 1.04 -10.43
C ALA A 38 16.46 1.49 -11.67
N SER A 39 17.57 0.81 -11.99
CA SER A 39 18.39 1.16 -13.15
C SER A 39 17.62 1.08 -14.47
N THR A 40 16.68 0.13 -14.60
CA THR A 40 15.83 0.09 -15.79
C THR A 40 14.90 1.29 -15.87
N MET A 41 14.28 1.68 -14.75
CA MET A 41 13.35 2.82 -14.72
C MET A 41 14.07 4.14 -15.00
N GLU A 42 15.31 4.26 -14.54
CA GLU A 42 16.19 5.40 -14.81
C GLU A 42 16.63 5.47 -16.28
N SER A 43 16.87 4.32 -16.91
CA SER A 43 17.27 4.25 -18.33
C SER A 43 16.13 4.47 -19.33
N GLU A 44 14.88 4.47 -18.87
CA GLU A 44 13.71 4.62 -19.75
C GLU A 44 13.39 6.10 -19.97
N GLU A 45 13.05 6.48 -21.20
CA GLU A 45 12.63 7.85 -21.52
C GLU A 45 11.15 8.06 -21.18
N TRP A 46 10.86 9.03 -20.29
CA TRP A 46 9.52 9.30 -19.82
C TRP A 46 8.99 10.64 -20.34
N LYS A 47 7.73 10.63 -20.80
CA LYS A 47 7.01 11.84 -21.25
C LYS A 47 6.37 12.64 -20.11
N ILE A 48 6.37 12.07 -18.90
CA ILE A 48 5.85 12.67 -17.68
C ILE A 48 6.99 12.74 -16.65
N PRO A 49 6.92 13.61 -15.64
CA PRO A 49 7.90 13.62 -14.57
C PRO A 49 7.83 12.30 -13.78
N VAL A 50 8.89 11.49 -13.86
CA VAL A 50 9.04 10.24 -13.11
C VAL A 50 10.22 10.32 -12.17
N LYS A 51 10.04 9.93 -10.90
CA LYS A 51 11.12 9.82 -9.91
C LYS A 51 11.22 8.40 -9.39
N GLY A 52 12.34 7.74 -9.66
CA GLY A 52 12.72 6.48 -9.03
C GLY A 52 13.28 6.74 -7.62
N THR A 53 12.80 6.03 -6.61
CA THR A 53 13.41 6.07 -5.26
C THR A 53 13.63 4.67 -4.72
N SER A 54 14.72 4.50 -3.98
CA SER A 54 15.26 3.21 -3.55
C SER A 54 14.98 2.88 -2.07
N TYR A 55 14.08 3.59 -1.39
CA TYR A 55 13.87 3.38 0.04
C TYR A 55 12.47 2.84 0.39
N CYS A 56 12.45 1.61 0.93
CA CYS A 56 11.33 1.07 1.69
C CYS A 56 11.92 0.20 2.81
N SER A 57 11.87 0.68 4.05
CA SER A 57 12.33 -0.09 5.21
C SER A 57 11.22 -1.03 5.67
N GLN A 58 11.59 -2.31 5.74
CA GLN A 58 10.98 -3.45 6.43
C GLN A 58 9.67 -4.10 5.91
N ARG A 59 9.89 -5.34 5.43
CA ARG A 59 9.31 -6.61 5.91
C ARG A 59 7.82 -6.59 6.30
N LEU A 60 6.95 -6.64 5.28
CA LEU A 60 5.66 -7.34 5.42
C LEU A 60 5.88 -8.80 5.00
N HIS A 61 6.08 -9.68 5.97
CA HIS A 61 5.78 -11.10 5.76
C HIS A 61 4.25 -11.23 5.76
N SER A 62 3.60 -10.97 4.63
CA SER A 62 2.16 -11.22 4.48
C SER A 62 1.93 -12.70 4.16
N ARG A 63 1.96 -13.55 5.19
CA ARG A 63 1.22 -14.83 5.17
C ARG A 63 -0.20 -14.60 5.70
N THR A 64 -0.99 -13.80 4.99
CA THR A 64 -2.45 -13.67 5.17
C THR A 64 -3.05 -13.09 3.88
N GLY A 65 -2.85 -13.79 2.76
CA GLY A 65 -3.00 -13.21 1.41
C GLY A 65 -4.37 -13.27 0.76
N GLU A 66 -5.37 -13.94 1.36
CA GLU A 66 -6.60 -14.28 0.63
C GLU A 66 -7.83 -13.43 1.02
N GLY A 67 -7.86 -12.85 2.23
CA GLY A 67 -9.01 -12.07 2.72
C GLY A 67 -8.93 -10.56 2.48
N ASN A 68 -7.73 -10.00 2.33
CA ASN A 68 -7.54 -8.54 2.26
C ASN A 68 -8.08 -7.94 0.96
N VAL A 69 -7.90 -8.66 -0.16
CA VAL A 69 -8.36 -8.18 -1.47
C VAL A 69 -9.89 -8.16 -1.51
N PRO A 70 -10.61 -9.25 -1.17
CA PRO A 70 -12.07 -9.20 -1.02
C PRO A 70 -12.53 -8.10 -0.06
N TYR A 71 -11.91 -7.98 1.13
CA TYR A 71 -12.29 -6.96 2.11
C TYR A 71 -12.25 -5.53 1.54
N VAL A 72 -11.22 -5.18 0.76
CA VAL A 72 -11.10 -3.85 0.16
C VAL A 72 -12.09 -3.65 -0.99
N VAL A 73 -12.30 -4.67 -1.82
CA VAL A 73 -13.15 -4.59 -3.01
C VAL A 73 -14.63 -4.61 -2.63
N ASP A 74 -15.04 -5.51 -1.75
CA ASP A 74 -16.44 -5.71 -1.34
C ASP A 74 -16.97 -4.51 -0.54
N ASN A 75 -16.10 -3.85 0.25
CA ASN A 75 -16.45 -2.60 0.92
C ASN A 75 -16.33 -1.35 0.03
N GLY A 76 -16.02 -1.52 -1.27
CA GLY A 76 -15.90 -0.41 -2.22
C GLY A 76 -14.82 0.60 -1.86
N ALA A 77 -13.79 0.16 -1.14
CA ALA A 77 -12.65 0.97 -0.70
C ALA A 77 -11.46 0.90 -1.67
N GLY A 78 -11.54 0.04 -2.69
CA GLY A 78 -10.51 -0.08 -3.71
C GLY A 78 -10.89 -1.02 -4.86
N PHE A 79 -9.96 -1.18 -5.79
CA PHE A 79 -10.10 -2.09 -6.92
C PHE A 79 -8.91 -3.05 -6.97
N PHE A 80 -9.18 -4.27 -7.40
CA PHE A 80 -8.14 -5.24 -7.72
C PHE A 80 -8.19 -5.58 -9.20
N THR A 81 -7.04 -5.50 -9.86
CA THR A 81 -6.88 -5.95 -11.24
C THR A 81 -5.49 -6.52 -11.45
N ARG A 82 -5.42 -7.60 -12.23
CA ARG A 82 -4.15 -8.21 -12.65
C ARG A 82 -3.58 -7.59 -13.92
N SER A 83 -4.34 -6.71 -14.60
CA SER A 83 -3.94 -6.12 -15.87
C SER A 83 -3.35 -4.72 -15.68
N PRO A 84 -2.04 -4.52 -15.96
CA PRO A 84 -1.39 -3.22 -15.90
C PRO A 84 -2.10 -2.11 -16.70
N LYS A 85 -2.66 -2.48 -17.86
CA LYS A 85 -3.40 -1.55 -18.74
C LYS A 85 -4.69 -1.07 -18.10
N VAL A 86 -5.40 -1.97 -17.41
CA VAL A 86 -6.65 -1.63 -16.72
C VAL A 86 -6.35 -0.71 -15.53
N THR A 87 -5.30 -1.01 -14.75
CA THR A 87 -4.84 -0.15 -13.65
C THR A 87 -4.55 1.26 -14.15
N ALA A 88 -3.75 1.39 -15.21
CA ALA A 88 -3.38 2.69 -15.75
C ALA A 88 -4.60 3.50 -16.22
N ARG A 89 -5.60 2.84 -16.81
CA ARG A 89 -6.85 3.46 -17.22
C ARG A 89 -7.69 3.95 -16.03
N ILE A 90 -7.75 3.17 -14.95
CA ILE A 90 -8.47 3.56 -13.72
C ILE A 90 -7.79 4.78 -13.08
N VAL A 91 -6.47 4.75 -12.94
CA VAL A 91 -5.72 5.87 -12.35
C VAL A 91 -5.87 7.13 -13.20
N ALA A 92 -5.68 7.04 -14.53
CA ALA A 92 -5.86 8.21 -15.41
C ALA A 92 -7.28 8.79 -15.34
N ARG A 93 -8.29 7.94 -15.14
CA ARG A 93 -9.69 8.36 -14.96
C ARG A 93 -9.88 9.17 -13.67
N TRP A 94 -9.23 8.80 -12.57
CA TRP A 94 -9.28 9.55 -11.30
C TRP A 94 -8.70 10.96 -11.42
N PHE A 95 -7.63 11.13 -12.19
CA PHE A 95 -7.01 12.45 -12.46
C PHE A 95 -7.76 13.28 -13.51
N SER A 96 -8.93 12.82 -13.97
CA SER A 96 -9.74 13.48 -15.01
C SER A 96 -11.15 13.81 -14.50
N THR A 97 -12.19 13.54 -15.29
CA THR A 97 -13.59 13.96 -15.09
C THR A 97 -14.38 13.14 -14.06
N ARG A 98 -13.77 12.14 -13.38
CA ARG A 98 -14.47 11.24 -12.43
C ARG A 98 -13.91 11.30 -11.01
N SER A 99 -13.73 12.51 -10.49
CA SER A 99 -13.37 12.77 -9.10
C SER A 99 -14.40 12.21 -8.10
N GLU A 100 -15.68 12.14 -8.47
CA GLU A 100 -16.75 11.63 -7.61
C GLU A 100 -16.61 10.15 -7.25
N GLU A 101 -16.08 9.33 -8.17
CA GLU A 101 -15.79 7.91 -7.89
C GLU A 101 -14.66 7.77 -6.88
N LEU A 102 -13.63 8.62 -7.01
CA LEU A 102 -12.52 8.67 -6.06
C LEU A 102 -12.98 9.17 -4.68
N LYS A 103 -13.83 10.21 -4.63
CA LYS A 103 -14.41 10.73 -3.38
C LYS A 103 -15.22 9.66 -2.65
N ARG A 104 -16.13 8.98 -3.36
CA ARG A 104 -16.93 7.89 -2.76
C ARG A 104 -16.06 6.76 -2.22
N MET A 105 -15.01 6.39 -2.97
CA MET A 105 -14.06 5.37 -2.52
C MET A 105 -13.29 5.83 -1.26
N TRP A 106 -12.87 7.09 -1.21
CA TRP A 106 -12.22 7.67 -0.03
C TRP A 106 -13.17 7.70 1.18
N GLU A 107 -14.42 8.10 1.02
CA GLU A 107 -15.42 8.04 2.09
C GLU A 107 -15.60 6.62 2.64
N ASN A 108 -15.59 5.61 1.77
CA ASN A 108 -15.63 4.21 2.20
C ASN A 108 -14.37 3.81 2.96
N VAL A 109 -13.19 4.24 2.51
CA VAL A 109 -11.93 4.02 3.24
C VAL A 109 -12.00 4.65 4.65
N LEU A 110 -12.55 5.86 4.78
CA LEU A 110 -12.69 6.53 6.08
C LEU A 110 -13.63 5.76 7.02
N LYS A 111 -14.70 5.15 6.51
CA LYS A 111 -15.62 4.32 7.30
C LYS A 111 -14.96 3.03 7.81
N LEU A 112 -14.03 2.47 7.04
CA LEU A 112 -13.27 1.28 7.43
C LEU A 112 -12.08 1.59 8.33
N ALA A 113 -11.64 2.85 8.39
CA ALA A 113 -10.50 3.24 9.18
C ALA A 113 -10.80 3.12 10.68
N GLN A 114 -9.94 2.42 11.39
CA GLN A 114 -10.00 2.31 12.86
C GLN A 114 -8.70 2.86 13.46
N PRO A 115 -8.55 4.18 13.58
CA PRO A 115 -7.33 4.79 14.09
C PRO A 115 -7.03 4.44 15.55
N GLU A 116 -8.08 4.19 16.35
CA GLU A 116 -7.97 3.90 17.78
C GLU A 116 -7.79 2.42 18.11
N VAL A 117 -7.77 1.53 17.10
CA VAL A 117 -7.80 0.07 17.30
C VAL A 117 -6.70 -0.44 18.24
N VAL A 118 -5.52 0.19 18.21
CA VAL A 118 -4.40 -0.17 19.09
C VAL A 118 -4.73 0.12 20.55
N PHE A 119 -5.38 1.25 20.83
CA PHE A 119 -5.78 1.60 22.19
C PHE A 119 -6.91 0.71 22.68
N ASP A 120 -7.86 0.37 21.82
CA ASP A 120 -8.95 -0.54 22.16
C ASP A 120 -8.42 -1.94 22.51
N ILE A 121 -7.49 -2.46 21.71
CA ILE A 121 -6.80 -3.73 22.01
C ILE A 121 -6.08 -3.66 23.36
N VAL A 122 -5.36 -2.57 23.64
CA VAL A 122 -4.64 -2.42 24.92
C VAL A 122 -5.62 -2.36 26.10
N LYS A 123 -6.74 -1.64 25.97
CA LYS A 123 -7.80 -1.60 26.99
C LYS A 123 -8.40 -2.97 27.22
N ASP A 124 -8.71 -3.71 26.16
CA ASP A 124 -9.28 -5.06 26.24
C ASP A 124 -8.31 -6.01 26.95
N ILE A 125 -7.03 -5.99 26.58
CA ILE A 125 -5.98 -6.78 27.25
C ILE A 125 -5.88 -6.40 28.73
N HIS A 126 -5.90 -5.10 29.04
CA HIS A 126 -5.85 -4.62 30.42
C HIS A 126 -7.06 -5.10 31.23
N GLN A 127 -8.28 -5.02 30.67
CA GLN A 127 -9.51 -5.48 31.30
C GLN A 127 -9.50 -7.00 31.50
N LEU A 128 -9.04 -7.77 30.52
CA LEU A 128 -8.85 -9.22 30.64
C LEU A 128 -7.83 -9.58 31.73
N ALA A 129 -6.77 -8.79 31.89
CA ALA A 129 -5.79 -8.99 32.95
C ALA A 129 -6.39 -8.74 34.35
N LEU A 130 -7.23 -7.71 34.50
CA LEU A 130 -7.95 -7.42 35.75
C LEU A 130 -8.92 -8.54 36.14
N GLN A 131 -9.65 -9.10 35.16
CA GLN A 131 -10.59 -10.19 35.39
C GLN A 131 -9.92 -11.49 35.85
N LYS A 132 -8.65 -11.71 35.49
CA LYS A 132 -7.91 -12.93 35.86
C LYS A 132 -7.38 -12.95 37.30
N GLY A 133 -7.49 -11.86 38.07
CA GLY A 133 -7.02 -11.83 39.47
C GLY A 133 -5.55 -12.25 39.66
N PRO A 134 -5.06 -12.48 40.89
CA PRO A 134 -3.64 -12.70 41.20
C PRO A 134 -3.12 -14.10 40.80
N PHE A 135 -3.42 -14.58 39.60
CA PHE A 135 -2.74 -15.75 39.00
C PHE A 135 -1.52 -15.37 38.16
N ALA A 136 -1.21 -14.07 38.02
CA ALA A 136 0.00 -13.58 37.37
C ALA A 136 1.19 -13.45 38.34
N LYS A 137 1.60 -14.56 38.97
CA LYS A 137 3.01 -14.77 39.32
C LYS A 137 3.63 -15.72 38.30
N ILE A 138 3.60 -15.35 37.03
CA ILE A 138 4.52 -15.95 36.06
C ILE A 138 5.71 -14.99 36.02
N PRO A 139 6.88 -15.37 36.57
CA PRO A 139 8.05 -14.51 36.55
C PRO A 139 8.38 -14.15 35.10
N TYR A 140 8.55 -12.85 34.84
CA TYR A 140 9.07 -12.29 33.58
C TYR A 140 10.43 -12.89 33.16
N ALA A 141 11.05 -13.70 34.03
CA ALA A 141 12.28 -14.44 33.80
C ALA A 141 12.16 -15.55 32.73
N MET A 142 10.96 -15.99 32.33
CA MET A 142 10.82 -17.13 31.40
C MET A 142 10.73 -16.76 29.90
N THR A 143 10.69 -15.48 29.53
CA THR A 143 10.58 -15.07 28.10
C THR A 143 11.77 -14.27 27.55
N SER A 144 12.79 -13.96 28.35
CA SER A 144 14.01 -13.30 27.86
C SER A 144 14.98 -14.33 27.28
N SER A 145 14.69 -14.81 26.08
CA SER A 145 15.68 -15.43 25.19
C SER A 145 15.42 -15.01 23.75
N PHE A 146 15.37 -13.69 23.54
CA PHE A 146 15.65 -13.11 22.22
C PHE A 146 16.80 -12.13 22.38
N THR A 147 17.98 -12.67 22.66
CA THR A 147 19.23 -11.96 22.46
C THR A 147 19.39 -11.75 20.96
N ILE A 148 19.18 -10.52 20.51
CA ILE A 148 19.62 -10.08 19.18
C ILE A 148 21.14 -10.06 19.26
N LEU A 149 21.78 -11.11 18.75
CA LEU A 149 23.20 -11.09 18.42
C LEU A 149 23.35 -10.34 17.10
N ALA A 150 24.04 -9.19 17.22
CA ALA A 150 24.72 -8.33 16.25
C ALA A 150 24.41 -8.53 14.75
#